data_AF-X1CSA9-F1
#
_entry.id   AF-X1CSA9-F1
#
_cell.length_a   1.000
_cell.length_b   1.000
_cell.length_c   1.000
_cell.angle_alpha   90.00
_cell.angle_beta   90.00
_cell.angle_gamma   90.00
#
_symmetry.space_group_name_H-M   'P 1'
#
loop_
_entity.id
_entity.type
_entity.pdbx_description
1 polymer ?
#
loop_
_entity_poly.entity_id
_entity_poly.type
_entity_poly.pdbx_seq_one_letter_code
_entity_poly.pdbx_strand_id
1 'polypeptide(L)'
;MANIPIVKFNAGELSDQIDARTDVEKYEAGCRHLENFIPRIYGGAERRPGTEFIYDAKNTPTAVANTVVRVIPFIFSTSIAYVVELGNKYARIYYDGDVLGDWEYVYYESESVFYEGDYVKFYEDDWYDDDDIWIPTPYLAADLMKLQIKQRADVMWIVHPSYPPSKLSRIGVETFVLEEINFRKGPFLLRNDLIDPDDPSTTTLSSDATTAGSNGTLTASVNVFLPGHAGALFMLIHPRAT
;
A
#
# COMPACT_ATOMS: atom_id res chain seq x y z
N MET A 1 46.68 25.54 15.84
CA MET A 1 45.55 25.29 16.76
C MET A 1 45.72 23.91 17.36
N ALA A 2 45.64 23.78 18.68
CA ALA A 2 45.66 22.47 19.32
C ALA A 2 44.31 21.79 19.10
N ASN A 3 44.32 20.56 18.60
CA ASN A 3 43.11 19.72 18.57
C ASN A 3 42.78 19.36 20.01
N ILE A 4 41.79 20.03 20.60
CA ILE A 4 41.24 19.67 21.90
C ILE A 4 40.37 18.42 21.66
N PRO A 5 40.72 17.25 22.21
CA PRO A 5 39.90 16.06 22.05
C PRO A 5 38.56 16.28 22.77
N ILE A 6 37.46 16.20 22.01
CA ILE A 6 36.11 16.21 22.58
C ILE A 6 35.86 14.82 23.13
N VAL A 7 35.97 14.67 24.45
CA VAL A 7 35.87 13.37 25.15
C VAL A 7 34.41 12.99 25.49
N LYS A 8 33.47 13.93 25.30
CA LYS A 8 32.06 13.81 25.73
C LYS A 8 31.08 14.33 24.66
N PHE A 9 31.15 13.81 23.43
CA PHE A 9 30.18 14.16 22.40
C PHE A 9 28.93 13.26 22.45
N ASN A 10 27.89 13.67 23.19
CA ASN A 10 26.65 12.90 23.33
C ASN A 10 25.35 13.73 23.20
N ALA A 11 25.44 15.03 22.86
CA ALA A 11 24.28 15.91 22.72
C ALA A 11 23.84 16.18 21.27
N GLY A 12 24.67 15.83 20.27
CA GLY A 12 24.33 15.98 18.85
C GLY A 12 24.37 17.43 18.35
N GLU A 13 23.47 17.77 17.42
CA GLU A 13 23.31 19.13 16.90
C GLU A 13 22.53 19.98 17.91
N LEU A 14 23.11 21.11 18.28
CA LEU A 14 22.55 22.06 19.23
C LEU A 14 21.72 23.11 18.48
N SER A 15 20.61 23.53 19.07
CA SER A 15 19.77 24.61 18.52
C SER A 15 20.49 25.96 18.53
N ASP A 16 20.26 26.79 17.52
CA ASP A 16 20.83 28.15 17.43
C ASP A 16 20.57 29.02 18.67
N GLN A 17 19.50 28.74 19.42
CA GLN A 17 19.15 29.48 20.64
C GLN A 17 20.14 29.26 21.81
N ILE A 18 20.95 28.19 21.75
CA ILE A 18 21.92 27.87 22.79
C ILE A 18 23.36 28.14 22.36
N ASP A 19 23.58 28.74 21.18
CA ASP A 19 24.89 29.00 20.57
C ASP A 19 25.83 29.90 21.41
N ALA A 20 25.30 30.63 22.38
CA ALA A 20 26.08 31.47 23.30
C ALA A 20 25.92 31.08 24.79
N ARG A 21 25.19 30.01 25.08
CA ARG A 21 24.84 29.59 26.45
C ARG A 21 25.86 28.59 26.98
N THR A 22 27.05 29.09 27.30
CA THR A 22 28.14 28.29 27.89
C THR A 22 27.81 27.77 29.30
N ASP A 23 26.76 28.27 29.93
CA ASP A 23 26.24 27.81 31.22
C ASP A 23 25.45 26.50 31.13
N VAL A 24 25.04 26.09 29.93
CA VAL A 24 24.30 24.85 29.71
C VAL A 24 25.29 23.69 29.58
N GLU A 25 25.18 22.68 30.45
CA GLU A 25 26.08 21.51 30.45
C GLU A 25 26.17 20.81 29.08
N LYS A 26 25.08 20.79 28.31
CA LYS A 26 25.03 20.19 26.97
C LYS A 26 25.81 20.97 25.91
N TYR A 27 26.16 22.23 26.16
CA TYR A 27 26.85 23.09 25.20
C TYR A 27 28.24 22.53 24.84
N GLU A 28 28.97 21.99 25.82
CA GLU A 28 30.28 21.37 25.62
C GLU A 28 30.19 19.97 24.98
N ALA A 29 29.01 19.35 25.00
CA ALA A 29 28.78 17.97 24.59
C ALA A 29 28.14 17.81 23.19
N GLY A 30 27.90 18.92 22.49
CA GLY A 30 27.27 18.95 21.18
C GLY A 30 28.09 19.75 20.16
N CYS A 31 27.49 20.01 19.01
CA CYS A 31 28.07 20.86 17.97
C CYS A 31 26.97 21.69 17.31
N ARG A 32 27.38 22.76 16.63
CA ARG A 32 26.44 23.64 15.92
C ARG A 32 25.81 22.98 14.69
N HIS A 33 26.49 22.01 14.08
CA HIS A 33 26.03 21.38 12.85
C HIS A 33 26.50 19.94 12.75
N LEU A 34 25.57 19.00 12.53
CA LEU A 34 25.85 17.57 12.45
C LEU A 34 25.06 16.91 11.32
N GLU A 35 25.70 16.70 10.17
CA GLU A 35 25.05 16.05 9.03
C GLU A 35 25.54 14.61 8.84
N ASN A 36 24.62 13.66 8.66
CA ASN A 36 24.94 12.26 8.40
C ASN A 36 25.82 11.57 9.47
N PHE A 37 25.67 11.97 10.74
CA PHE A 37 26.29 11.29 11.88
C PHE A 37 25.25 10.93 12.94
N ILE A 38 25.54 9.88 13.72
CA ILE A 38 24.79 9.44 14.89
C ILE A 38 25.69 9.65 16.12
N PRO A 39 25.32 10.54 17.06
CA PRO A 39 25.99 10.65 18.34
C PRO A 39 25.84 9.36 19.15
N ARG A 40 26.95 8.83 19.64
CA ARG A 40 26.97 7.69 20.56
C ARG A 40 26.92 8.18 22.00
N ILE A 41 26.26 7.41 22.87
CA ILE A 41 26.19 7.72 24.31
C ILE A 41 27.57 7.76 24.99
N TYR A 42 28.59 7.15 24.39
CA TYR A 42 29.96 7.06 24.91
C TYR A 42 30.85 8.26 24.55
N GLY A 43 30.30 9.31 23.92
CA GLY A 43 31.02 10.57 23.73
C GLY A 43 31.73 10.73 22.40
N GLY A 44 31.31 9.99 21.36
CA GLY A 44 31.78 10.15 19.98
C GLY A 44 30.63 10.17 19.00
N ALA A 45 30.91 10.38 17.72
CA ALA A 45 29.93 10.27 16.65
C ALA A 45 30.39 9.22 15.63
N GLU A 46 29.46 8.45 15.11
CA GLU A 46 29.70 7.57 13.95
C GLU A 46 28.96 8.08 12.74
N ARG A 47 29.43 7.74 11.54
CA ARG A 47 28.67 8.05 10.32
C ARG A 47 27.35 7.30 10.34
N ARG A 48 26.28 7.96 9.90
CA ARG A 48 25.00 7.31 9.66
C ARG A 48 25.22 6.16 8.67
N PRO A 49 24.62 4.98 8.91
CA PRO A 49 24.62 3.92 7.90
C PRO A 49 24.19 4.48 6.54
N GLY A 50 24.91 4.09 5.49
CA GLY A 50 24.60 4.51 4.12
C GLY A 50 23.26 3.94 3.64
N THR A 51 22.85 4.37 2.45
CA THR A 51 21.80 3.69 1.69
C THR A 51 22.46 2.66 0.78
N GLU A 52 21.87 1.48 0.71
CA GLU A 52 22.22 0.47 -0.28
C GLU A 52 21.40 0.70 -1.54
N PHE A 53 22.02 0.53 -2.71
CA PHE A 53 21.31 0.50 -3.98
C PHE A 53 20.72 -0.89 -4.16
N ILE A 54 19.40 -0.95 -4.36
CA ILE A 54 18.65 -2.19 -4.55
C ILE A 54 18.32 -2.34 -6.03
N TYR A 55 17.35 -1.54 -6.52
CA TYR A 55 16.95 -1.52 -7.92
C TYR A 55 16.65 -0.11 -8.40
N ASP A 56 16.74 0.08 -9.71
CA ASP A 56 16.10 1.20 -10.38
C ASP A 56 14.58 1.00 -10.40
N ALA A 57 13.84 2.12 -10.31
CA ALA A 57 12.40 2.11 -10.50
C ALA A 57 12.06 1.50 -11.87
N LYS A 58 11.04 0.64 -11.91
CA LYS A 58 10.65 0.00 -13.17
C LYS A 58 10.27 1.07 -14.20
N ASN A 59 10.98 1.07 -15.32
CA ASN A 59 10.54 1.77 -16.52
C ASN A 59 9.66 0.83 -17.33
N THR A 60 8.37 1.13 -17.43
CA THR A 60 7.51 0.43 -18.38
C THR A 60 7.96 0.82 -19.79
N PRO A 61 8.24 -0.14 -20.70
CA PRO A 61 8.72 0.16 -22.07
C PRO A 61 7.70 0.94 -22.93
N THR A 62 6.48 1.18 -22.44
CA THR A 62 5.42 1.91 -23.14
C THR A 62 5.53 3.43 -22.94
N ALA A 63 6.45 4.07 -23.67
CA ALA A 63 6.52 5.51 -24.06
C ALA A 63 6.44 6.63 -22.99
N VAL A 64 6.01 6.36 -21.76
CA VAL A 64 6.06 7.29 -20.63
C VAL A 64 7.00 6.66 -19.63
N ALA A 65 8.28 7.11 -19.67
CA ALA A 65 9.23 6.84 -18.60
C ALA A 65 8.53 7.09 -17.27
N ASN A 66 8.75 6.22 -16.29
CA ASN A 66 8.02 6.32 -15.06
C ASN A 66 8.57 7.50 -14.25
N THR A 67 8.06 8.71 -14.55
CA THR A 67 8.61 9.96 -14.03
C THR A 67 8.36 10.13 -12.54
N VAL A 68 7.35 9.44 -12.01
CA VAL A 68 6.95 9.51 -10.61
C VAL A 68 6.67 8.10 -10.13
N VAL A 69 7.34 7.74 -9.04
CA VAL A 69 7.14 6.48 -8.32
C VAL A 69 6.79 6.80 -6.88
N ARG A 70 5.85 6.05 -6.31
CA ARG A 70 5.50 6.17 -4.90
C ARG A 70 5.81 4.86 -4.19
N VAL A 71 6.67 4.96 -3.20
CA VAL A 71 7.07 3.84 -2.34
C VAL A 71 6.24 3.87 -1.06
N ILE A 72 5.62 2.75 -0.71
CA ILE A 72 4.71 2.61 0.45
C ILE A 72 5.12 1.40 1.29
N PRO A 73 5.26 1.54 2.62
CA PRO A 73 5.52 0.40 3.47
C PRO A 73 4.27 -0.50 3.60
N PHE A 74 4.48 -1.81 3.52
CA PHE A 74 3.47 -2.82 3.83
C PHE A 74 3.99 -3.68 4.99
N ILE A 75 3.48 -3.44 6.19
CA ILE A 75 3.99 -4.08 7.41
C ILE A 75 3.01 -5.19 7.82
N PHE A 76 3.37 -6.44 7.56
CA PHE A 76 2.55 -7.58 7.96
C PHE A 76 2.65 -7.85 9.47
N SER A 77 3.87 -7.80 10.01
CA SER A 77 4.17 -8.02 11.43
C SER A 77 5.42 -7.25 11.85
N THR A 78 5.82 -7.38 13.13
CA THR A 78 7.10 -6.83 13.63
C THR A 78 8.33 -7.48 13.00
N SER A 79 8.17 -8.68 12.42
CA SER A 79 9.27 -9.46 11.86
C SER A 79 9.26 -9.47 10.34
N ILE A 80 8.11 -9.18 9.71
CA ILE A 80 7.96 -9.28 8.26
C ILE A 80 7.34 -7.98 7.75
N ALA A 81 8.11 -7.29 6.91
CA ALA A 81 7.71 -6.06 6.25
C ALA A 81 8.14 -6.11 4.78
N TYR A 82 7.35 -5.45 3.95
CA TYR A 82 7.55 -5.32 2.51
C TYR A 82 7.51 -3.86 2.14
N VAL A 83 8.01 -3.57 0.96
CA VAL A 83 7.90 -2.26 0.35
C VAL A 83 7.14 -2.40 -0.96
N VAL A 84 6.08 -1.60 -1.13
CA VAL A 84 5.28 -1.55 -2.36
C VAL A 84 5.73 -0.34 -3.16
N GLU A 85 6.26 -0.59 -4.35
CA GLU A 85 6.53 0.44 -5.35
C GLU A 85 5.31 0.55 -6.27
N LEU A 86 4.64 1.70 -6.26
CA LEU A 86 3.61 2.04 -7.23
C LEU A 86 4.21 2.94 -8.31
N GLY A 87 4.03 2.53 -9.56
CA GLY A 87 4.40 3.32 -10.75
C GLY A 87 3.23 3.48 -11.72
N ASN A 88 3.52 3.92 -12.93
CA ASN A 88 2.50 4.11 -13.96
C ASN A 88 1.88 2.78 -14.37
N LYS A 89 0.68 2.49 -13.87
CA LYS A 89 -0.10 1.27 -14.11
C LYS A 89 0.54 -0.05 -13.67
N TYR A 90 1.49 0.02 -12.75
CA TYR A 90 2.09 -1.18 -12.16
C TYR A 90 2.33 -1.00 -10.66
N ALA A 91 2.48 -2.13 -9.97
CA ALA A 91 2.99 -2.22 -8.62
C ALA A 91 4.05 -3.32 -8.56
N ARG A 92 5.14 -3.08 -7.84
CA ARG A 92 6.18 -4.08 -7.57
C ARG A 92 6.36 -4.20 -6.06
N ILE A 93 6.65 -5.41 -5.57
CA ILE A 93 6.80 -5.67 -4.15
C ILE A 93 8.26 -6.05 -3.87
N TYR A 94 8.83 -5.43 -2.85
CA TYR A 94 10.17 -5.73 -2.36
C TYR A 94 10.10 -6.41 -1.00
N TYR A 95 10.98 -7.38 -0.79
CA TYR A 95 11.15 -8.11 0.46
C TYR A 95 12.64 -8.38 0.68
N ASP A 96 13.11 -8.14 1.91
CA ASP A 96 14.49 -8.46 2.32
C ASP A 96 15.60 -7.95 1.39
N GLY A 97 15.42 -6.76 0.81
CA GLY A 97 16.41 -6.14 -0.08
C GLY A 97 16.32 -6.58 -1.54
N ASP A 98 15.32 -7.36 -1.93
CA ASP A 98 15.15 -7.79 -3.33
C ASP A 98 13.70 -7.63 -3.82
N VAL A 99 13.51 -7.72 -5.13
CA VAL A 99 12.19 -7.75 -5.78
C VAL A 99 11.59 -9.14 -5.64
N LEU A 100 10.36 -9.22 -5.16
CA LEU A 100 9.64 -10.48 -5.12
C LEU A 100 9.29 -10.95 -6.53
N GLY A 101 9.72 -12.17 -6.86
CA GLY A 101 9.34 -12.85 -8.09
C GLY A 101 10.43 -12.90 -9.16
N ASP A 102 11.57 -12.23 -8.97
CA ASP A 102 12.68 -12.23 -9.93
C ASP A 102 13.53 -13.52 -9.93
N TRP A 103 13.02 -14.60 -9.31
CA TRP A 103 13.73 -15.87 -9.23
C TRP A 103 13.47 -16.71 -10.48
N GLU A 104 14.38 -16.62 -11.45
CA GLU A 104 14.43 -17.60 -12.53
C GLU A 104 15.00 -18.93 -12.00
N TYR A 105 14.21 -20.01 -12.06
CA TYR A 105 14.73 -21.36 -11.83
C TYR A 105 15.52 -21.83 -13.05
N VAL A 106 16.85 -21.75 -12.99
CA VAL A 106 17.71 -22.37 -13.99
C VAL A 106 17.90 -23.85 -13.66
N TYR A 107 17.27 -24.73 -14.44
CA TYR A 107 17.49 -26.18 -14.33
C TYR A 107 18.80 -26.58 -15.02
N TYR A 108 19.80 -26.99 -14.25
CA TYR A 108 20.89 -27.82 -14.78
C TYR A 108 20.66 -29.26 -14.32
N GLU A 109 20.43 -30.15 -15.28
CA GLU A 109 20.49 -31.61 -15.15
C GLU A 109 20.14 -32.17 -13.75
N SER A 110 18.83 -32.14 -13.43
CA SER A 110 18.19 -32.97 -12.40
C SER A 110 18.54 -32.77 -10.92
N GLU A 111 19.28 -31.73 -10.52
CA GLU A 111 19.40 -31.33 -9.11
C GLU A 111 19.07 -29.85 -8.89
N SER A 112 18.17 -29.58 -7.92
CA SER A 112 17.88 -28.21 -7.47
C SER A 112 18.99 -27.73 -6.55
N VAL A 113 19.78 -26.76 -7.00
CA VAL A 113 20.80 -26.09 -6.17
C VAL A 113 20.27 -24.74 -5.73
N PHE A 114 20.20 -24.50 -4.42
CA PHE A 114 19.88 -23.19 -3.83
C PHE A 114 21.19 -22.40 -3.69
N TYR A 115 21.26 -21.19 -4.25
CA TYR A 115 22.31 -20.25 -3.92
C TYR A 115 21.74 -19.14 -3.04
N GLU A 116 22.17 -19.13 -1.77
CA GLU A 116 22.01 -18.01 -0.85
C GLU A 116 23.13 -17.01 -1.18
N GLY A 117 22.78 -15.84 -1.73
CA GLY A 117 23.61 -14.65 -1.78
C GLY A 117 24.90 -14.71 -2.62
N ASP A 118 24.79 -14.43 -3.92
CA ASP A 118 25.70 -13.55 -4.67
C ASP A 118 25.16 -13.44 -6.11
N TYR A 119 24.94 -12.22 -6.59
CA TYR A 119 24.33 -11.93 -7.89
C TYR A 119 25.08 -12.60 -9.04
N VAL A 120 24.46 -13.58 -9.70
CA VAL A 120 24.89 -14.05 -11.02
C VAL A 120 24.19 -13.18 -12.07
N LYS A 121 24.86 -12.11 -12.53
CA LYS A 121 24.45 -11.43 -13.76
C LYS A 121 25.01 -12.20 -14.95
N PHE A 122 24.14 -12.95 -15.65
CA PHE A 122 24.44 -13.40 -17.01
C PHE A 122 24.35 -12.19 -17.93
N TYR A 123 25.48 -11.77 -18.51
CA TYR A 123 25.51 -10.73 -19.52
C TYR A 123 25.42 -11.34 -20.91
N GLU A 124 24.50 -10.77 -21.69
CA GLU A 124 24.48 -10.67 -23.16
C GLU A 124 24.57 -11.99 -23.94
N ASP A 125 23.43 -12.66 -24.09
CA ASP A 125 22.88 -13.17 -25.36
C ASP A 125 21.98 -14.38 -25.09
N ASP A 126 20.84 -14.16 -24.42
CA ASP A 126 19.81 -15.18 -24.36
C ASP A 126 18.45 -14.52 -24.50
N TRP A 127 17.58 -15.17 -25.28
CA TRP A 127 16.21 -14.80 -25.61
C TRP A 127 15.27 -14.94 -24.39
N TYR A 128 15.71 -14.46 -23.23
CA TYR A 128 14.91 -14.38 -22.03
C TYR A 128 14.16 -13.05 -22.06
N ASP A 129 12.83 -13.16 -22.17
CA ASP A 129 11.95 -12.10 -21.73
C ASP A 129 12.32 -11.83 -20.27
N ASP A 130 12.88 -10.64 -20.02
CA ASP A 130 13.02 -10.00 -18.72
C ASP A 130 11.61 -9.81 -18.16
N ASP A 131 11.00 -10.93 -17.73
CA ASP A 131 9.68 -11.07 -17.13
C ASP A 131 9.72 -10.54 -15.70
N ASP A 132 10.23 -9.33 -15.58
CA ASP A 132 10.15 -8.47 -14.42
C ASP A 132 8.74 -8.59 -13.83
N ILE A 133 8.62 -9.13 -12.61
CA ILE A 133 7.33 -9.47 -12.03
C ILE A 133 6.68 -8.22 -11.43
N TRP A 134 5.56 -7.80 -12.03
CA TRP A 134 4.76 -6.68 -11.57
C TRP A 134 3.27 -7.01 -11.54
N ILE A 135 2.55 -6.33 -10.66
CA ILE A 135 1.11 -6.41 -10.53
C ILE A 135 0.50 -5.26 -11.34
N PRO A 136 -0.43 -5.51 -12.29
CA PRO A 136 -1.08 -4.45 -13.03
C PRO A 136 -1.95 -3.60 -12.12
N THR A 137 -1.87 -2.28 -12.31
CA THR A 137 -2.69 -1.32 -11.55
C THR A 137 -3.42 -0.34 -12.49
N PRO A 138 -4.57 0.21 -12.07
CA PRO A 138 -5.27 1.20 -12.87
C PRO A 138 -4.66 2.61 -12.74
N TYR A 139 -3.71 2.83 -11.82
CA TYR A 139 -3.27 4.15 -11.40
C TYR A 139 -2.28 4.78 -12.37
N LEU A 140 -2.52 6.03 -12.75
CA LEU A 140 -1.58 6.81 -13.55
C LEU A 140 -0.51 7.46 -12.66
N ALA A 141 0.69 7.67 -13.22
CA ALA A 141 1.81 8.34 -12.54
C ALA A 141 1.42 9.68 -11.87
N ALA A 142 0.56 10.47 -12.52
CA ALA A 142 0.11 11.78 -12.04
C ALA A 142 -0.77 11.72 -10.77
N ASP A 143 -1.37 10.56 -10.48
CA ASP A 143 -2.29 10.39 -9.36
C ASP A 143 -1.69 9.59 -8.20
N LEU A 144 -0.49 9.02 -8.37
CA LEU A 144 0.16 8.19 -7.35
C LEU A 144 0.30 8.89 -6.00
N MET A 145 0.71 10.16 -6.00
CA MET A 145 0.88 10.95 -4.77
C MET A 145 -0.44 11.38 -4.13
N LYS A 146 -1.56 11.28 -4.87
CA LYS A 146 -2.91 11.60 -4.38
C LYS A 146 -3.63 10.39 -3.81
N LEU A 147 -3.14 9.17 -4.07
CA LEU A 147 -3.73 7.94 -3.53
C LEU A 147 -3.77 8.01 -2.00
N GLN A 148 -4.93 7.71 -1.42
CA GLN A 148 -5.06 7.51 0.01
C GLN A 148 -4.96 6.02 0.30
N ILE A 149 -4.09 5.68 1.26
CA ILE A 149 -3.72 4.31 1.52
C ILE A 149 -3.83 4.06 3.01
N LYS A 150 -4.47 2.94 3.35
CA LYS A 150 -4.47 2.43 4.72
C LYS A 150 -4.21 0.94 4.67
N GLN A 151 -3.29 0.47 5.49
CA GLN A 151 -3.01 -0.95 5.63
C GLN A 151 -3.44 -1.44 7.02
N ARG A 152 -3.91 -2.69 7.06
CA ARG A 152 -4.17 -3.47 8.27
C ARG A 152 -3.86 -4.93 7.99
N ALA A 153 -2.90 -5.49 8.73
CA ALA A 153 -2.46 -6.88 8.59
C ALA A 153 -2.11 -7.22 7.12
N ASP A 154 -2.81 -8.18 6.54
CA ASP A 154 -2.62 -8.75 5.22
C ASP A 154 -3.27 -7.95 4.09
N VAL A 155 -3.99 -6.86 4.39
CA VAL A 155 -4.72 -6.09 3.38
C VAL A 155 -4.39 -4.60 3.45
N MET A 156 -4.14 -4.02 2.28
CA MET A 156 -3.95 -2.59 2.05
C MET A 156 -5.08 -2.06 1.16
N TRP A 157 -5.84 -1.10 1.68
CA TRP A 157 -6.87 -0.39 0.92
C TRP A 157 -6.26 0.84 0.25
N ILE A 158 -6.59 1.01 -1.02
CA ILE A 158 -6.15 2.13 -1.86
C ILE A 158 -7.40 2.79 -2.43
N VAL A 159 -7.53 4.10 -2.23
CA VAL A 159 -8.69 4.86 -2.68
C VAL A 159 -8.27 6.19 -3.32
N HIS A 160 -9.04 6.59 -4.34
CA HIS A 160 -8.89 7.86 -5.03
C HIS A 160 -10.23 8.22 -5.70
N PRO A 161 -10.61 9.51 -5.83
CA PRO A 161 -11.88 9.89 -6.44
C PRO A 161 -12.07 9.43 -7.90
N SER A 162 -10.98 9.30 -8.66
CA SER A 162 -11.01 8.95 -10.09
C SER A 162 -10.89 7.45 -10.39
N TYR A 163 -10.61 6.61 -9.38
CA TYR A 163 -10.41 5.17 -9.56
C TYR A 163 -11.32 4.39 -8.61
N PRO A 164 -11.84 3.22 -9.01
CA PRO A 164 -12.55 2.35 -8.09
C PRO A 164 -11.67 1.99 -6.88
N PRO A 165 -12.23 1.99 -5.65
CA PRO A 165 -11.52 1.53 -4.46
C PRO A 165 -10.98 0.13 -4.67
N SER A 166 -9.69 -0.06 -4.44
CA SER A 166 -9.02 -1.35 -4.61
C SER A 166 -8.36 -1.80 -3.31
N LYS A 167 -8.18 -3.11 -3.18
CA LYS A 167 -7.43 -3.72 -2.08
C LYS A 167 -6.25 -4.49 -2.66
N LEU A 168 -5.07 -4.27 -2.09
CA LEU A 168 -3.88 -5.09 -2.30
C LEU A 168 -3.80 -6.07 -1.12
N SER A 169 -3.95 -7.36 -1.41
CA SER A 169 -3.94 -8.42 -0.40
C SER A 169 -2.69 -9.27 -0.55
N ARG A 170 -2.03 -9.55 0.57
CA ARG A 170 -1.01 -10.57 0.65
C ARG A 170 -1.68 -11.93 0.83
N ILE A 171 -1.60 -12.81 -0.16
CA ILE A 171 -2.20 -14.16 -0.12
C ILE A 171 -1.18 -15.26 0.24
N GLY A 172 0.11 -14.98 0.04
CA GLY A 172 1.22 -15.88 0.36
C GLY A 172 2.39 -15.12 0.97
N VAL A 173 3.54 -15.77 1.17
CA VAL A 173 4.76 -15.08 1.64
C VAL A 173 5.29 -14.13 0.57
N GLU A 174 5.19 -14.53 -0.69
CA GLU A 174 5.73 -13.81 -1.83
C GLU A 174 4.65 -13.43 -2.84
N THR A 175 3.39 -13.66 -2.51
CA THR A 175 2.28 -13.51 -3.46
C THR A 175 1.30 -12.44 -2.99
N PHE A 176 1.12 -11.45 -3.85
CA PHE A 176 0.23 -10.32 -3.65
C PHE A 176 -0.75 -10.20 -4.81
N VAL A 177 -1.98 -9.81 -4.51
CA VAL A 177 -3.03 -9.64 -5.51
C VAL A 177 -3.70 -8.28 -5.28
N LEU A 178 -3.79 -7.49 -6.36
CA LEU A 178 -4.60 -6.28 -6.38
C LEU A 178 -5.98 -6.62 -6.96
N GLU A 179 -7.03 -6.31 -6.20
CA GLU A 179 -8.41 -6.52 -6.64
C GLU A 179 -9.24 -5.26 -6.40
N GLU A 180 -10.20 -5.00 -7.28
CA GLU A 180 -11.24 -3.99 -7.05
C GLU A 180 -12.17 -4.42 -5.90
N ILE A 181 -12.53 -3.47 -5.04
CA ILE A 181 -13.44 -3.71 -3.93
C ILE A 181 -14.88 -3.68 -4.44
N ASN A 182 -15.48 -4.86 -4.54
CA ASN A 182 -16.90 -5.01 -4.80
C ASN A 182 -17.72 -4.78 -3.52
N PHE A 183 -18.31 -3.60 -3.37
CA PHE A 183 -19.24 -3.33 -2.27
C PHE A 183 -20.52 -4.15 -2.47
N ARG A 184 -20.72 -5.16 -1.61
CA ARG A 184 -21.95 -5.98 -1.61
C ARG A 184 -23.02 -5.47 -0.65
N LYS A 185 -22.63 -4.65 0.32
CA LYS A 185 -23.51 -4.05 1.34
C LYS A 185 -23.10 -2.60 1.54
N GLY A 186 -24.06 -1.70 1.42
CA GLY A 186 -23.86 -0.28 1.68
C GLY A 186 -24.47 0.15 3.01
N PRO A 187 -24.25 1.40 3.42
CA PRO A 187 -25.16 2.05 4.35
C PRO A 187 -26.52 2.16 3.66
N PHE A 188 -27.44 1.27 4.01
CA PHE A 188 -28.81 1.32 3.49
C PHE A 188 -29.59 2.41 4.22
N LEU A 189 -30.52 3.05 3.52
CA LEU A 189 -31.50 3.92 4.16
C LEU A 189 -32.35 3.12 5.15
N LEU A 190 -32.99 3.83 6.08
CA LEU A 190 -33.97 3.23 6.99
C LEU A 190 -35.01 2.44 6.17
N ARG A 191 -35.43 1.29 6.68
CA ARG A 191 -36.44 0.44 6.05
C ARG A 191 -37.72 1.25 5.83
N ASN A 192 -38.31 1.18 4.63
CA ASN A 192 -39.43 2.04 4.23
C ASN A 192 -40.67 1.94 5.14
N ASP A 193 -40.93 0.77 5.73
CA ASP A 193 -42.03 0.52 6.68
C ASP A 193 -41.79 1.10 8.10
N LEU A 194 -40.58 1.57 8.40
CA LEU A 194 -40.23 2.22 9.67
C LEU A 194 -40.23 3.75 9.56
N ILE A 195 -40.50 4.30 8.37
CA ILE A 195 -40.55 5.75 8.14
C ILE A 195 -41.81 6.37 8.76
N ASP A 196 -42.93 5.64 8.76
CA ASP A 196 -44.16 6.00 9.45
C ASP A 196 -44.83 4.73 10.01
N PRO A 197 -44.72 4.44 11.33
CA PRO A 197 -45.29 3.24 11.93
C PRO A 197 -46.82 3.27 12.02
N ASP A 198 -47.47 4.43 11.79
CA ASP A 198 -48.92 4.62 11.94
C ASP A 198 -49.65 4.73 10.58
N ASP A 199 -48.95 4.70 9.45
CA ASP A 199 -49.56 4.70 8.10
C ASP A 199 -49.95 3.27 7.66
N PRO A 200 -51.26 2.96 7.49
CA PRO A 200 -51.72 1.67 6.99
C PRO A 200 -51.42 1.42 5.51
N SER A 201 -50.81 2.37 4.78
CA SER A 201 -50.38 2.24 3.39
C SER A 201 -49.12 1.35 3.26
N THR A 202 -49.26 0.07 3.61
CA THR A 202 -48.18 -0.91 3.48
C THR A 202 -47.69 -0.97 2.03
N THR A 203 -46.53 -0.39 1.77
CA THR A 203 -45.86 -0.54 0.47
C THR A 203 -45.45 -1.99 0.33
N THR A 204 -46.08 -2.72 -0.58
CA THR A 204 -45.77 -4.12 -0.88
C THR A 204 -44.84 -4.21 -2.07
N LEU A 205 -44.03 -5.26 -2.12
CA LEU A 205 -43.06 -5.49 -3.18
C LEU A 205 -43.18 -6.95 -3.62
N SER A 206 -43.49 -7.18 -4.88
CA SER A 206 -43.61 -8.51 -5.47
C SER A 206 -42.46 -8.79 -6.44
N SER A 207 -42.03 -10.04 -6.48
CA SER A 207 -41.01 -10.55 -7.41
C SER A 207 -41.66 -11.53 -8.37
N ASP A 208 -41.38 -11.40 -9.66
CA ASP A 208 -41.77 -12.41 -10.67
C ASP A 208 -40.74 -13.58 -10.76
N ALA A 209 -39.55 -13.42 -10.20
CA ALA A 209 -38.55 -14.49 -10.14
C ALA A 209 -39.00 -15.60 -9.19
N THR A 210 -39.20 -16.79 -9.75
CA THR A 210 -39.65 -18.00 -9.02
C THR A 210 -38.51 -18.99 -8.74
N THR A 211 -37.32 -18.76 -9.30
CA THR A 211 -36.16 -19.65 -9.17
C THR A 211 -34.96 -18.89 -8.58
N ALA A 212 -34.23 -19.52 -7.66
CA ALA A 212 -33.02 -18.91 -7.11
C ALA A 212 -31.96 -18.72 -8.21
N GLY A 213 -31.39 -17.52 -8.31
CA GLY A 213 -30.35 -17.19 -9.29
C GLY A 213 -30.84 -16.73 -10.66
N SER A 214 -32.17 -16.63 -10.89
CA SER A 214 -32.71 -16.02 -12.10
C SER A 214 -32.90 -14.51 -11.96
N ASN A 215 -32.72 -13.77 -13.07
CA ASN A 215 -33.13 -12.37 -13.13
C ASN A 215 -34.66 -12.27 -13.09
N GLY A 216 -35.18 -11.27 -12.37
CA GLY A 216 -36.61 -10.97 -12.31
C GLY A 216 -36.88 -9.49 -12.10
N THR A 217 -38.13 -9.12 -12.29
CA THR A 217 -38.69 -7.78 -12.06
C THR A 217 -39.28 -7.70 -10.67
N LEU A 218 -38.84 -6.71 -9.91
CA LEU A 218 -39.45 -6.33 -8.64
C LEU A 218 -40.46 -5.20 -8.87
N THR A 219 -41.73 -5.44 -8.54
CA THR A 219 -42.81 -4.46 -8.67
C THR A 219 -43.25 -3.98 -7.30
N ALA A 220 -43.14 -2.68 -7.03
CA ALA A 220 -43.65 -2.06 -5.81
C ALA A 220 -45.08 -1.55 -6.02
N SER A 221 -45.92 -1.61 -4.98
CA SER A 221 -47.29 -1.07 -5.02
C SER A 221 -47.35 0.46 -5.08
N VAL A 222 -46.23 1.13 -4.76
CA VAL A 222 -46.06 2.59 -4.78
C VAL A 222 -44.71 2.92 -5.42
N ASN A 223 -44.60 4.10 -6.05
CA ASN A 223 -43.37 4.58 -6.66
C ASN A 223 -42.27 4.83 -5.61
N VAL A 224 -41.41 3.83 -5.38
CA VAL A 224 -40.24 3.92 -4.48
C VAL A 224 -38.90 3.98 -5.22
N PHE A 225 -38.91 3.64 -6.51
CA PHE A 225 -37.71 3.67 -7.36
C PHE A 225 -37.62 5.00 -8.10
N LEU A 226 -36.58 5.78 -7.79
CA LEU A 226 -36.26 7.02 -8.49
C LEU A 226 -35.29 6.73 -9.65
N PRO A 227 -35.25 7.56 -10.72
CA PRO A 227 -34.30 7.39 -11.82
C PRO A 227 -32.84 7.28 -11.38
N GLY A 228 -32.47 7.93 -10.27
CA GLY A 228 -31.12 7.87 -9.70
C GLY A 228 -30.77 6.55 -8.99
N HIS A 229 -31.71 5.61 -8.84
CA HIS A 229 -31.43 4.32 -8.22
C HIS A 229 -30.96 3.24 -9.21
N ALA A 230 -30.89 3.54 -10.51
CA ALA A 230 -30.34 2.62 -11.49
C ALA A 230 -28.87 2.28 -11.16
N GLY A 231 -28.58 0.99 -10.91
CA GLY A 231 -27.24 0.51 -10.54
C GLY A 231 -26.90 0.63 -9.04
N ALA A 232 -27.82 1.15 -8.20
CA ALA A 232 -27.61 1.21 -6.76
C ALA A 232 -27.86 -0.14 -6.07
N LEU A 233 -27.21 -0.36 -4.92
CA LEU A 233 -27.47 -1.52 -4.07
C LEU A 233 -28.76 -1.32 -3.26
N PHE A 234 -29.61 -2.35 -3.22
CA PHE A 234 -30.80 -2.37 -2.39
C PHE A 234 -30.72 -3.49 -1.36
N MET A 235 -31.24 -3.23 -0.16
CA MET A 235 -31.45 -4.25 0.86
C MET A 235 -32.94 -4.58 0.94
N LEU A 236 -33.26 -5.85 0.74
CA LEU A 236 -34.59 -6.39 0.94
C LEU A 236 -34.58 -7.19 2.24
N ILE A 237 -35.45 -6.81 3.17
CA ILE A 237 -35.66 -7.55 4.42
C ILE A 237 -37.10 -8.05 4.39
N HIS A 238 -37.27 -9.36 4.40
CA HIS A 238 -38.58 -9.95 4.70
C HIS A 238 -38.72 -10.02 6.22
N PRO A 239 -39.68 -9.31 6.85
CA PRO A 239 -39.96 -9.53 8.26
C PRO A 239 -40.43 -10.98 8.42
N ARG A 240 -39.73 -11.79 9.24
CA ARG A 240 -40.18 -13.16 9.53
C ARG A 240 -41.55 -13.03 10.20
N ALA A 241 -42.58 -13.67 9.62
CA ALA A 241 -43.84 -13.82 10.32
C ALA A 241 -43.57 -14.61 11.60
N THR A 242 -43.76 -13.97 12.76
CA THR A 242 -43.90 -14.65 14.04
C THR A 242 -45.16 -15.47 14.07
#